data_AF-A0A9E1ZXG6-F1
#
_entry.id   AF-A0A9E1ZXG6-F1
#
_cell.length_a   1.000
_cell.length_b   1.000
_cell.length_c   1.000
_cell.angle_alpha   90.00
_cell.angle_beta   90.00
_cell.angle_gamma   90.00
#
_symmetry.space_group_name_H-M   'P 1'
#
loop_
_entity.id
_entity.type
_entity.pdbx_description
1 polymer ?
#
loop_
_entity_poly.entity_id
_entity_poly.type
_entity_poly.pdbx_seq_one_letter_code
_entity_poly.pdbx_strand_id
1 'polypeptide(L)'
;MARLQTRIVRALLRRLGYSLQRLQRTSVHDFDDGKGRGRGDGFDAFEPSLPRPVSHFDIHFRSCARASMDGPDRRRFMDIPKSVLSTTCLRSLVDSINDAVEKCNDTKISLTVFDDHSDPEFVEEVKEILAKANCTNRLVSLEVTGNGASLKETFTHARDACKDVIYCIEDDYLHDLSAVQELIDSYGRLAATLESDVVVLPYDYPEEYRRIVPTHVFLGSDRHWRRVWRSAGSFVTSSKVMREYWERYLGLCSYGIDPDITEENTIDLIYTEIPCFSPLPTVAVHMQLIDHISPFVPWRDWWKRYRDLPPVLKRGDS
;
A
#
# COMPACT_ATOMS: atom_id res chain seq x y z
N MET A 1 19.54 -34.92 -8.58
CA MET A 1 19.18 -35.62 -7.32
C MET A 1 18.50 -34.72 -6.28
N ALA A 2 18.92 -33.48 -6.06
CA ALA A 2 18.35 -32.58 -5.04
C ALA A 2 16.81 -32.39 -5.09
N ARG A 3 16.19 -32.34 -6.28
CA ARG A 3 14.73 -32.09 -6.43
C ARG A 3 13.83 -33.17 -5.81
N LEU A 4 14.27 -34.44 -5.75
CA LEU A 4 13.47 -35.53 -5.20
C LEU A 4 13.49 -35.51 -3.66
N GLN A 5 14.67 -35.32 -3.07
CA GLN A 5 14.83 -35.20 -1.62
C GLN A 5 14.07 -33.98 -1.07
N THR A 6 14.13 -32.82 -1.73
CA THR A 6 13.37 -31.64 -1.31
C THR A 6 11.85 -31.86 -1.38
N ARG A 7 11.34 -32.61 -2.36
CA ARG A 7 9.92 -32.98 -2.44
C ARG A 7 9.49 -33.86 -1.28
N ILE A 8 10.30 -34.87 -0.93
CA ILE A 8 10.03 -35.79 0.18
C ILE A 8 10.03 -35.02 1.51
N VAL A 9 11.03 -34.15 1.73
CA VAL A 9 11.13 -33.31 2.93
C VAL A 9 9.96 -32.32 3.01
N ARG A 10 9.59 -31.64 1.92
CA ARG A 10 8.40 -30.76 1.87
C ARG A 10 7.10 -31.52 2.21
N ALA A 11 6.96 -32.77 1.77
CA ALA A 11 5.78 -33.59 2.06
C ALA A 11 5.72 -34.04 3.52
N LEU A 12 6.86 -34.44 4.10
CA LEU A 12 6.99 -34.79 5.52
C LEU A 12 6.70 -33.60 6.43
N LEU A 13 7.31 -32.45 6.15
CA LEU A 13 7.09 -31.23 6.94
C LEU A 13 5.64 -30.79 6.87
N ARG A 14 5.00 -30.83 5.69
CA ARG A 14 3.57 -30.50 5.56
C ARG A 14 2.68 -31.40 6.43
N ARG A 15 2.99 -32.70 6.52
CA ARG A 15 2.27 -33.63 7.42
C ARG A 15 2.47 -33.30 8.90
N LEU A 16 3.58 -32.67 9.26
CA LEU A 16 3.89 -32.22 10.61
C LEU A 16 3.40 -30.80 10.90
N GLY A 17 2.67 -30.17 9.97
CA GLY A 17 2.17 -28.80 10.12
C GLY A 17 3.20 -27.71 9.76
N TYR A 18 4.35 -28.06 9.19
CA TYR A 18 5.40 -27.12 8.80
C TYR A 18 5.44 -26.90 7.29
N SER A 19 5.67 -25.66 6.86
CA SER A 19 5.96 -25.34 5.46
C SER A 19 7.45 -25.06 5.29
N LEU A 20 8.08 -25.69 4.29
CA LEU A 20 9.47 -25.40 3.93
C LEU A 20 9.48 -24.30 2.88
N GLN A 21 9.58 -23.06 3.32
CA GLN A 21 9.77 -21.91 2.45
C GLN A 21 11.24 -21.81 2.05
N ARG A 22 11.49 -21.63 0.75
CA ARG A 22 12.84 -21.43 0.25
C ARG A 22 13.09 -19.93 0.17
N LEU A 23 13.67 -19.38 1.22
CA LEU A 23 14.15 -18.00 1.18
C LEU A 23 15.35 -17.91 0.21
N GLN A 24 15.43 -16.78 -0.50
CA GLN A 24 16.29 -16.50 -1.66
C GLN A 24 17.63 -17.25 -1.65
N ARG A 25 17.97 -17.90 -2.76
CA ARG A 25 19.33 -18.41 -2.97
C ARG A 25 20.25 -17.25 -3.28
N THR A 26 21.27 -17.08 -2.46
CA THR A 26 22.41 -16.19 -2.77
C THR A 26 23.34 -16.92 -3.72
N SER A 27 23.46 -16.41 -4.96
CA SER A 27 24.57 -16.78 -5.84
C SER A 27 25.82 -16.10 -5.28
N VAL A 28 26.73 -16.87 -4.68
CA VAL A 28 28.08 -16.36 -4.37
C VAL A 28 28.94 -16.74 -5.57
N HIS A 29 29.33 -15.75 -6.37
CA HIS A 29 30.37 -15.93 -7.38
C HIS A 29 31.74 -15.84 -6.69
N ASP A 30 32.67 -16.71 -7.09
CA ASP A 30 34.06 -16.66 -6.60
C ASP A 30 34.72 -15.36 -7.05
N PHE A 31 35.48 -14.74 -6.15
CA PHE A 31 36.03 -13.37 -6.26
C PHE A 31 37.14 -13.17 -7.31
N ASP A 32 37.47 -14.18 -8.13
CA ASP A 32 38.80 -14.29 -8.76
C ASP A 32 38.86 -14.20 -10.29
N ASP A 33 37.87 -13.59 -10.95
CA ASP A 33 37.84 -13.49 -12.42
C ASP A 33 37.98 -12.06 -12.98
N GLY A 34 38.62 -11.15 -12.22
CA GLY A 34 39.19 -9.89 -12.74
C GLY A 34 38.23 -8.93 -13.44
N LYS A 35 36.94 -9.28 -13.47
CA LYS A 35 35.81 -8.53 -13.99
C LYS A 35 34.86 -8.40 -12.83
N GLY A 36 35.19 -7.52 -11.88
CA GLY A 36 34.23 -7.06 -10.92
C GLY A 36 33.01 -6.51 -11.68
N ARG A 37 31.96 -7.31 -11.80
CA ARG A 37 30.62 -6.82 -12.04
C ARG A 37 29.87 -7.23 -10.78
N GLY A 38 29.70 -6.25 -9.91
CA GLY A 38 28.93 -6.39 -8.69
C GLY A 38 27.55 -6.97 -8.99
N ARG A 39 26.91 -7.43 -7.92
CA ARG A 39 25.47 -7.71 -7.90
C ARG A 39 24.74 -6.56 -8.61
N GLY A 40 23.77 -6.85 -9.48
CA GLY A 40 22.88 -5.80 -9.98
C GLY A 40 22.17 -5.10 -8.82
N ASP A 41 21.60 -3.93 -9.05
CA ASP A 41 20.88 -3.20 -8.00
C ASP A 41 19.56 -3.91 -7.63
N GLY A 42 19.14 -3.78 -6.36
CA GLY A 42 17.87 -4.33 -5.88
C GLY A 42 17.76 -5.85 -6.00
N PHE A 43 16.70 -6.32 -6.66
CA PHE A 43 16.41 -7.75 -6.82
C PHE A 43 17.36 -8.50 -7.77
N ASP A 44 18.08 -7.81 -8.65
CA ASP A 44 19.00 -8.43 -9.60
C ASP A 44 20.28 -8.94 -8.91
N ALA A 45 20.40 -8.69 -7.60
CA ALA A 45 21.45 -9.21 -6.74
C ALA A 45 21.30 -10.70 -6.35
N PHE A 46 20.19 -11.38 -6.70
CA PHE A 46 19.85 -12.74 -6.25
C PHE A 46 19.50 -13.68 -7.43
N GLU A 47 19.47 -15.01 -7.21
CA GLU A 47 18.92 -15.94 -8.22
C GLU A 47 17.49 -15.48 -8.59
N PRO A 48 17.21 -15.12 -9.84
CA PRO A 48 15.94 -14.50 -10.20
C PRO A 48 14.81 -15.53 -10.11
N SER A 49 13.89 -15.34 -9.15
CA SER A 49 12.52 -15.83 -9.33
C SER A 49 11.82 -14.88 -10.30
N LEU A 50 11.26 -15.42 -11.38
CA LEU A 50 10.43 -14.61 -12.28
C LEU A 50 9.29 -13.98 -11.46
N PRO A 51 9.12 -12.65 -11.47
CA PRO A 51 8.02 -12.00 -10.78
C PRO A 51 6.67 -12.60 -11.21
N ARG A 52 5.71 -12.68 -10.30
CA ARG A 52 4.32 -12.96 -10.66
C ARG A 52 3.85 -11.81 -11.56
N PRO A 53 3.37 -12.08 -12.78
CA PRO A 53 2.81 -11.04 -13.63
C PRO A 53 1.62 -10.35 -12.95
N VAL A 54 1.59 -9.02 -13.00
CA VAL A 54 0.47 -8.19 -12.57
C VAL A 54 -0.23 -7.67 -13.82
N SER A 55 -1.37 -8.27 -14.16
CA SER A 55 -2.12 -7.94 -15.38
C SER A 55 -2.95 -6.66 -15.23
N HIS A 56 -3.48 -6.42 -14.04
CA HIS A 56 -4.30 -5.25 -13.70
C HIS A 56 -3.90 -4.75 -12.31
N PHE A 57 -3.78 -3.44 -12.18
CA PHE A 57 -3.55 -2.75 -10.92
C PHE A 57 -4.63 -1.67 -10.75
N ASP A 58 -5.69 -2.03 -10.04
CA ASP A 58 -6.87 -1.20 -9.86
C ASP A 58 -6.75 -0.39 -8.56
N ILE A 59 -6.66 0.94 -8.69
CA ILE A 59 -6.47 1.86 -7.57
C ILE A 59 -7.80 2.45 -7.15
N HIS A 60 -8.17 2.27 -5.89
CA HIS A 60 -9.39 2.79 -5.29
C HIS A 60 -9.03 3.83 -4.23
N PHE A 61 -9.24 5.09 -4.57
CA PHE A 61 -8.99 6.24 -3.70
C PHE A 61 -10.31 6.67 -3.06
N ARG A 62 -10.36 6.68 -1.72
CA ARG A 62 -11.58 7.04 -0.98
C ARG A 62 -11.46 8.45 -0.40
N SER A 63 -12.27 9.38 -0.89
CA SER A 63 -12.24 10.79 -0.48
C SER A 63 -13.43 11.19 0.39
N CYS A 64 -13.19 12.12 1.31
CA CYS A 64 -14.24 12.82 2.03
C CYS A 64 -13.74 14.19 2.46
N ALA A 65 -14.12 15.28 1.80
CA ALA A 65 -13.62 16.62 2.13
C ALA A 65 -14.26 17.24 3.39
N ARG A 66 -15.37 16.66 3.89
CA ARG A 66 -16.08 17.13 5.08
C ARG A 66 -15.19 16.99 6.33
N ALA A 67 -15.36 17.90 7.29
CA ALA A 67 -14.51 18.08 8.47
C ALA A 67 -14.15 16.76 9.19
N SER A 68 -13.01 16.73 9.89
CA SER A 68 -12.42 15.52 10.48
C SER A 68 -13.46 14.63 11.17
N MET A 69 -13.62 13.41 10.66
CA MET A 69 -14.44 12.37 11.31
C MET A 69 -13.85 11.96 12.66
N ASP A 70 -12.57 12.27 12.87
CA ASP A 70 -11.90 12.22 14.15
C ASP A 70 -12.25 13.48 14.96
N GLY A 71 -12.86 13.31 16.13
CA GLY A 71 -13.30 14.38 17.01
C GLY A 71 -12.21 15.40 17.42
N PRO A 72 -12.55 16.36 18.29
CA PRO A 72 -11.72 17.54 18.58
C PRO A 72 -10.27 17.25 19.01
N ASP A 73 -9.98 16.06 19.56
CA ASP A 73 -8.68 15.66 20.09
C ASP A 73 -7.68 15.11 19.04
N ARG A 74 -8.09 14.99 17.76
CA ARG A 74 -7.26 14.44 16.67
C ARG A 74 -7.06 15.47 15.56
N ARG A 75 -6.63 16.68 15.93
CA ARG A 75 -6.23 17.69 14.93
C ARG A 75 -5.07 17.15 14.10
N ARG A 76 -5.19 17.30 12.78
CA ARG A 76 -4.09 17.01 11.85
C ARG A 76 -2.90 17.90 12.18
N PHE A 77 -1.70 17.40 11.93
CA PHE A 77 -0.48 18.14 12.28
C PHE A 77 -0.21 19.35 11.36
N MET A 78 -0.80 19.37 10.17
CA MET A 78 -0.81 20.52 9.28
C MET A 78 -2.12 21.29 9.47
N ASP A 79 -1.99 22.58 9.74
CA ASP A 79 -3.15 23.48 9.89
C ASP A 79 -3.66 23.90 8.50
N ILE A 80 -4.31 22.95 7.81
CA ILE A 80 -4.88 23.15 6.48
C ILE A 80 -6.29 22.52 6.36
N PRO A 81 -7.13 23.03 5.45
CA PRO A 81 -8.40 22.38 5.14
C PRO A 81 -8.20 20.94 4.68
N LYS A 82 -9.12 20.04 5.05
CA LYS A 82 -9.08 18.62 4.62
C LYS A 82 -9.14 18.50 3.10
N SER A 83 -9.92 19.35 2.43
CA SER A 83 -9.98 19.42 0.96
C SER A 83 -8.59 19.64 0.36
N VAL A 84 -7.81 20.58 0.89
CA VAL A 84 -6.45 20.89 0.43
C VAL A 84 -5.51 19.69 0.63
N LEU A 85 -5.59 19.01 1.78
CA LEU A 85 -4.81 17.80 2.03
C LEU A 85 -5.16 16.72 0.99
N SER A 86 -6.45 16.41 0.88
CA SER A 86 -7.00 15.35 0.02
C SER A 86 -6.66 15.57 -1.45
N THR A 87 -6.83 16.79 -1.98
CA THR A 87 -6.47 17.08 -3.38
C THR A 87 -4.97 17.10 -3.61
N THR A 88 -4.16 17.44 -2.60
CA THR A 88 -2.68 17.35 -2.70
C THR A 88 -2.22 15.90 -2.76
N CYS A 89 -2.77 15.04 -1.91
CA CYS A 89 -2.52 13.59 -1.94
C CYS A 89 -2.94 12.98 -3.28
N LEU A 90 -4.15 13.31 -3.78
CA LEU A 90 -4.63 12.82 -5.07
C LEU A 90 -3.73 13.27 -6.24
N ARG A 91 -3.23 14.52 -6.24
CA ARG A 91 -2.25 14.98 -7.24
C ARG A 91 -0.98 14.14 -7.20
N SER A 92 -0.45 13.85 -6.01
CA SER A 92 0.75 13.02 -5.86
C SER A 92 0.55 11.59 -6.35
N LEU A 93 -0.63 11.02 -6.10
CA LEU A 93 -1.00 9.71 -6.61
C LEU A 93 -1.10 9.72 -8.14
N VAL A 94 -1.73 10.73 -8.75
CA VAL A 94 -1.83 10.85 -10.22
C VAL A 94 -0.47 10.96 -10.88
N ASP A 95 0.45 11.76 -10.32
CA ASP A 95 1.81 11.86 -10.86
C ASP A 95 2.55 10.52 -10.76
N SER A 96 2.38 9.79 -9.65
CA SER A 96 2.96 8.45 -9.50
C SER A 96 2.35 7.41 -10.44
N ILE A 97 1.04 7.49 -10.69
CA ILE A 97 0.35 6.67 -11.70
C ILE A 97 0.93 6.95 -13.08
N ASN A 98 1.13 8.23 -13.44
CA ASN A 98 1.65 8.62 -14.74
C ASN A 98 3.06 8.07 -14.97
N ASP A 99 3.93 8.17 -13.96
CA ASP A 99 5.27 7.59 -13.97
C ASP A 99 5.23 6.04 -14.09
N ALA A 100 4.32 5.38 -13.39
CA ALA A 100 4.15 3.93 -13.46
C ALA A 100 3.61 3.45 -14.80
N VAL A 101 2.70 4.20 -15.45
CA VAL A 101 2.19 3.85 -16.80
C VAL A 101 3.31 3.81 -17.83
N GLU A 102 4.31 4.69 -17.71
CA GLU A 102 5.47 4.70 -18.62
C GLU A 102 6.42 3.52 -18.39
N LYS A 103 6.54 3.05 -17.15
CA LYS A 103 7.54 2.03 -16.73
C LYS A 103 6.98 0.61 -16.63
N CYS A 104 5.69 0.45 -16.35
CA CYS A 104 4.99 -0.83 -16.17
C CYS A 104 4.05 -1.11 -17.36
N ASN A 105 4.59 -1.10 -18.56
CA ASN A 105 3.87 -1.22 -19.83
C ASN A 105 3.07 -2.53 -20.02
N ASP A 106 3.37 -3.59 -19.26
CA ASP A 106 2.61 -4.84 -19.26
C ASP A 106 1.42 -4.87 -18.27
N THR A 107 1.28 -3.85 -17.42
CA THR A 107 0.25 -3.76 -16.38
C THR A 107 -0.81 -2.71 -16.74
N LYS A 108 -2.09 -3.10 -16.73
CA LYS A 108 -3.20 -2.16 -16.91
C LYS A 108 -3.51 -1.46 -15.60
N ILE A 109 -3.21 -0.17 -15.51
CA ILE A 109 -3.48 0.65 -14.32
C ILE A 109 -4.83 1.36 -14.48
N SER A 110 -5.63 1.40 -13.41
CA SER A 110 -6.89 2.15 -13.37
C SER A 110 -7.04 2.91 -12.04
N LEU A 111 -7.79 4.02 -12.05
CA LEU A 111 -8.07 4.82 -10.86
C LEU A 111 -9.58 5.07 -10.71
N THR A 112 -10.14 4.67 -9.58
CA THR A 112 -11.52 5.02 -9.21
C THR A 112 -11.49 5.84 -7.93
N VAL A 113 -12.01 7.06 -7.99
CA VAL A 113 -12.21 7.90 -6.80
C VAL A 113 -13.63 7.70 -6.30
N PHE A 114 -13.77 7.27 -5.05
CA PHE A 114 -15.05 7.13 -4.36
C PHE A 114 -15.23 8.32 -3.40
N ASP A 115 -16.15 9.21 -3.72
CA ASP A 115 -16.36 10.44 -2.97
C ASP A 115 -17.58 10.37 -2.04
N ASP A 116 -17.34 10.61 -0.75
CA ASP A 116 -18.35 10.67 0.29
C ASP A 116 -18.94 12.08 0.47
N HIS A 117 -19.68 12.53 -0.54
CA HIS A 117 -20.47 13.76 -0.53
C HIS A 117 -19.65 15.00 -0.15
N SER A 118 -18.51 15.17 -0.80
CA SER A 118 -17.73 16.40 -0.69
C SER A 118 -18.47 17.57 -1.34
N ASP A 119 -18.06 18.79 -1.01
CA ASP A 119 -18.65 19.99 -1.60
C ASP A 119 -18.37 20.07 -3.13
N PRO A 120 -19.21 20.78 -3.89
CA PRO A 120 -19.07 20.84 -5.36
C PRO A 120 -17.73 21.40 -5.84
N GLU A 121 -17.10 22.31 -5.08
CA GLU A 121 -15.80 22.88 -5.43
C GLU A 121 -14.71 21.81 -5.35
N PHE A 122 -14.69 21.03 -4.27
CA PHE A 122 -13.81 19.87 -4.14
C PHE A 122 -14.01 18.85 -5.26
N VAL A 123 -15.27 18.51 -5.57
CA VAL A 123 -15.61 17.55 -6.63
C VAL A 123 -15.09 18.01 -7.99
N GLU A 124 -15.17 19.31 -8.29
CA GLU A 124 -14.63 19.83 -9.54
C GLU A 124 -13.10 19.80 -9.57
N GLU A 125 -12.42 20.13 -8.47
CA GLU A 125 -10.96 20.00 -8.37
C GLU A 125 -10.52 18.54 -8.58
N VAL A 126 -11.25 17.56 -8.03
CA VAL A 126 -10.99 16.13 -8.27
C VAL A 126 -11.09 15.78 -9.76
N LYS A 127 -12.12 16.26 -10.47
CA LYS A 127 -12.23 16.02 -11.92
C LYS A 127 -11.08 16.62 -12.71
N GLU A 128 -10.65 17.84 -12.35
CA GLU A 128 -9.48 18.48 -12.98
C GLU A 128 -8.20 17.70 -12.75
N ILE A 129 -8.03 17.08 -11.58
CA ILE A 129 -6.88 16.20 -11.28
C ILE A 129 -6.96 14.92 -12.12
N LEU A 130 -8.14 14.27 -12.16
CA LEU A 130 -8.37 13.04 -12.92
C LEU A 130 -8.16 13.22 -14.42
N ALA A 131 -8.47 14.41 -14.97
CA ALA A 131 -8.22 14.74 -16.37
C ALA A 131 -6.72 14.70 -16.77
N LYS A 132 -5.81 14.72 -15.80
CA LYS A 132 -4.35 14.65 -16.01
C LYS A 132 -3.78 13.23 -15.83
N ALA A 133 -4.61 12.26 -15.49
CA ALA A 133 -4.16 10.88 -15.31
C ALA A 133 -4.04 10.15 -16.65
N ASN A 134 -2.89 9.51 -16.88
CA ASN A 134 -2.55 8.71 -18.06
C ASN A 134 -3.12 7.28 -17.97
N CYS A 135 -4.18 7.07 -17.20
CA CYS A 135 -4.82 5.78 -16.98
C CYS A 135 -6.34 5.88 -17.11
N THR A 136 -7.01 4.72 -17.24
CA THR A 136 -8.48 4.70 -17.18
C THR A 136 -8.92 5.16 -15.80
N ASN A 137 -9.70 6.24 -15.74
CA ASN A 137 -10.13 6.80 -14.46
C ASN A 137 -11.62 7.17 -14.43
N ARG A 138 -12.18 7.23 -13.22
CA ARG A 138 -13.53 7.77 -12.99
C ARG A 138 -13.70 8.27 -11.55
N LEU A 139 -14.68 9.15 -11.38
CA LEU A 139 -15.21 9.58 -10.09
C LEU A 139 -16.57 8.92 -9.86
N VAL A 140 -16.79 8.37 -8.67
CA VAL A 140 -18.04 7.78 -8.21
C VAL A 140 -18.47 8.53 -6.96
N SER A 141 -19.54 9.31 -7.07
CA SER A 141 -20.22 9.89 -5.90
C SER A 141 -21.04 8.81 -5.21
N LEU A 142 -20.83 8.65 -3.90
CA LEU A 142 -21.50 7.62 -3.12
C LEU A 142 -22.95 8.01 -2.83
N GLU A 143 -23.83 7.02 -2.68
CA GLU A 143 -25.24 7.26 -2.34
C GLU A 143 -25.45 7.46 -0.83
N VAL A 144 -24.62 6.80 -0.01
CA VAL A 144 -24.75 6.80 1.46
C VAL A 144 -23.52 7.46 2.08
N THR A 145 -23.77 8.36 3.02
CA THR A 145 -22.70 9.08 3.71
C THR A 145 -22.08 8.29 4.85
N GLY A 146 -20.77 8.46 5.08
CA GLY A 146 -20.08 8.03 6.30
C GLY A 146 -18.92 7.08 6.02
N ASN A 147 -18.00 7.00 7.00
CA ASN A 147 -16.79 6.17 6.91
C ASN A 147 -17.10 4.70 6.55
N GLY A 148 -18.02 4.09 7.29
CA GLY A 148 -18.38 2.69 7.08
C GLY A 148 -19.06 2.42 5.74
N ALA A 149 -19.97 3.31 5.32
CA ALA A 149 -20.66 3.21 4.04
C ALA A 149 -19.68 3.36 2.87
N SER A 150 -18.80 4.36 2.93
CA SER A 150 -17.78 4.59 1.89
C SER A 150 -16.77 3.46 1.79
N LEU A 151 -16.32 2.89 2.91
CA LEU A 151 -15.49 1.69 2.94
C LEU A 151 -16.21 0.51 2.29
N LYS A 152 -17.47 0.25 2.67
CA LYS A 152 -18.25 -0.87 2.16
C LYS A 152 -18.45 -0.79 0.65
N GLU A 153 -18.81 0.37 0.11
CA GLU A 153 -18.98 0.55 -1.34
C GLU A 153 -17.65 0.36 -2.09
N THR A 154 -16.58 0.95 -1.57
CA THR A 154 -15.22 0.83 -2.16
C THR A 154 -14.76 -0.63 -2.19
N PHE A 155 -14.92 -1.36 -1.08
CA PHE A 155 -14.54 -2.77 -0.98
C PHE A 155 -15.44 -3.69 -1.79
N THR A 156 -16.74 -3.41 -1.85
CA THR A 156 -17.68 -4.20 -2.67
C THR A 156 -17.33 -4.08 -4.14
N HIS A 157 -17.07 -2.85 -4.61
CA HIS A 157 -16.59 -2.63 -5.96
C HIS A 157 -15.25 -3.35 -6.22
N ALA A 158 -14.32 -3.31 -5.27
CA ALA A 158 -13.03 -3.99 -5.37
C ALA A 158 -13.16 -5.50 -5.50
N ARG A 159 -14.03 -6.12 -4.70
CA ARG A 159 -14.32 -7.55 -4.72
C ARG A 159 -14.91 -8.00 -6.06
N ASP A 160 -15.85 -7.20 -6.59
CA ASP A 160 -16.72 -7.60 -7.69
C ASP A 160 -16.16 -7.26 -9.07
N ALA A 161 -15.48 -6.12 -9.21
CA ALA A 161 -15.04 -5.60 -10.50
C ALA A 161 -13.55 -5.81 -10.80
N CYS A 162 -12.69 -5.84 -9.78
CA CYS A 162 -11.24 -5.88 -9.99
C CYS A 162 -10.75 -7.29 -10.34
N LYS A 163 -9.80 -7.36 -11.27
CA LYS A 163 -9.39 -8.62 -11.88
C LYS A 163 -8.21 -9.26 -11.20
N ASP A 164 -7.22 -8.47 -10.79
CA ASP A 164 -5.92 -8.98 -10.38
C ASP A 164 -5.44 -8.37 -9.07
N VAL A 165 -4.73 -7.24 -9.10
CA VAL A 165 -4.21 -6.55 -7.92
C VAL A 165 -4.98 -5.26 -7.69
N ILE A 166 -5.28 -5.00 -6.42
CA ILE A 166 -6.12 -3.89 -5.96
C ILE A 166 -5.28 -3.06 -4.99
N TYR A 167 -5.27 -1.74 -5.16
CA TYR A 167 -4.71 -0.80 -4.20
C TYR A 167 -5.81 0.07 -3.59
N CYS A 168 -6.19 -0.22 -2.36
CA CYS A 168 -7.12 0.59 -1.58
C CYS A 168 -6.34 1.64 -0.79
N ILE A 169 -6.68 2.92 -0.93
CA ILE A 169 -5.95 4.02 -0.31
C ILE A 169 -6.89 5.13 0.18
N GLU A 170 -6.57 5.67 1.35
CA GLU A 170 -7.25 6.83 1.93
C GLU A 170 -6.73 8.15 1.36
N ASP A 171 -7.47 9.23 1.61
CA ASP A 171 -7.21 10.52 1.00
C ASP A 171 -6.10 11.36 1.66
N ASP A 172 -5.43 10.82 2.67
CA ASP A 172 -4.37 11.49 3.43
C ASP A 172 -2.98 10.85 3.23
N TYR A 173 -2.77 10.15 2.12
CA TYR A 173 -1.46 9.58 1.75
C TYR A 173 -0.76 10.41 0.66
N LEU A 174 0.42 10.94 0.97
CA LEU A 174 1.27 11.68 0.04
C LEU A 174 2.30 10.74 -0.59
N HIS A 175 2.20 10.49 -1.88
CA HIS A 175 3.01 9.51 -2.61
C HIS A 175 4.34 10.08 -3.09
N ASP A 176 5.39 9.25 -3.02
CA ASP A 176 6.58 9.43 -3.85
C ASP A 176 6.23 9.22 -5.33
N LEU A 177 7.03 9.82 -6.22
CA LEU A 177 6.83 9.65 -7.67
C LEU A 177 6.90 8.17 -8.08
N SER A 178 7.81 7.39 -7.50
CA SER A 178 7.97 5.96 -7.83
C SER A 178 6.97 5.02 -7.14
N ALA A 179 6.06 5.54 -6.30
CA ALA A 179 5.29 4.72 -5.37
C ALA A 179 4.45 3.63 -6.04
N VAL A 180 3.69 3.96 -7.08
CA VAL A 180 2.82 2.99 -7.78
C VAL A 180 3.65 1.92 -8.49
N GLN A 181 4.74 2.31 -9.16
CA GLN A 181 5.66 1.37 -9.79
C GLN A 181 6.21 0.37 -8.76
N GLU A 182 6.73 0.88 -7.65
CA GLU A 182 7.35 0.06 -6.62
C GLU A 182 6.34 -0.88 -5.94
N LEU A 183 5.09 -0.45 -5.77
CA LEU A 183 4.01 -1.33 -5.27
C LEU A 183 3.71 -2.48 -6.23
N ILE A 184 3.66 -2.22 -7.55
CA ILE A 184 3.44 -3.25 -8.58
C ILE A 184 4.61 -4.25 -8.59
N ASP A 185 5.84 -3.74 -8.69
CA ASP A 185 7.05 -4.55 -8.79
C ASP A 185 7.26 -5.42 -7.54
N SER A 186 7.08 -4.82 -6.36
CA SER A 186 7.26 -5.52 -5.09
C SER A 186 6.17 -6.55 -4.83
N TYR A 187 4.91 -6.24 -5.17
CA TYR A 187 3.84 -7.24 -5.10
C TYR A 187 4.19 -8.47 -5.94
N GLY A 188 4.54 -8.27 -7.22
CA GLY A 188 4.85 -9.37 -8.14
C GLY A 188 6.01 -10.24 -7.65
N ARG A 189 7.06 -9.60 -7.13
CA ARG A 189 8.28 -10.30 -6.69
C ARG A 189 8.12 -10.98 -5.34
N LEU A 190 7.50 -10.34 -4.35
CA LEU A 190 7.23 -10.95 -3.05
C LEU A 190 6.30 -12.15 -3.21
N ALA A 191 5.25 -12.02 -4.03
CA ALA A 191 4.33 -13.11 -4.30
C ALA A 191 5.03 -14.32 -4.96
N ALA A 192 5.89 -14.07 -5.95
CA ALA A 192 6.67 -15.13 -6.59
C ALA A 192 7.68 -15.78 -5.63
N THR A 193 8.39 -14.97 -4.83
CA THR A 193 9.39 -15.44 -3.87
C THR A 193 8.77 -16.36 -2.82
N LEU A 194 7.57 -16.02 -2.34
CA LEU A 194 6.87 -16.77 -1.30
C LEU A 194 5.99 -17.89 -1.86
N GLU A 195 5.88 -18.03 -3.18
CA GLU A 195 4.94 -18.93 -3.85
C GLU A 195 3.49 -18.74 -3.29
N SER A 196 3.09 -17.50 -2.99
CA SER A 196 1.85 -17.13 -2.29
C SER A 196 1.34 -15.75 -2.70
N ASP A 197 0.03 -15.48 -2.56
CA ASP A 197 -0.45 -14.09 -2.50
C ASP A 197 0.15 -13.38 -1.28
N VAL A 198 0.25 -12.05 -1.35
CA VAL A 198 0.78 -11.18 -0.28
C VAL A 198 -0.10 -9.95 -0.12
N VAL A 199 0.08 -9.24 1.00
CA VAL A 199 -0.40 -7.88 1.20
C VAL A 199 0.80 -6.95 1.24
N VAL A 200 0.69 -5.80 0.56
CA VAL A 200 1.76 -4.79 0.52
C VAL A 200 1.18 -3.46 0.97
N LEU A 201 1.80 -2.80 1.93
CA LEU A 201 1.36 -1.52 2.47
C LEU A 201 2.15 -0.38 1.82
N PRO A 202 1.58 0.81 1.65
CA PRO A 202 2.31 1.94 1.07
C PRO A 202 3.18 2.68 2.09
N TYR A 203 2.99 2.39 3.39
CA TYR A 203 3.48 3.22 4.48
C TYR A 203 4.43 2.49 5.43
N ASP A 204 5.51 3.16 5.78
CA ASP A 204 6.49 2.77 6.79
C ASP A 204 6.11 3.33 8.17
N TYR A 205 5.37 2.54 8.94
CA TYR A 205 4.89 2.82 10.30
C TYR A 205 6.04 3.14 11.29
N PRO A 206 6.15 4.38 11.82
CA PRO A 206 7.10 4.74 12.85
C PRO A 206 6.95 3.96 14.16
N GLU A 207 5.75 3.44 14.45
CA GLU A 207 5.42 2.66 15.64
C GLU A 207 6.24 1.36 15.71
N GLU A 208 6.56 0.77 14.56
CA GLU A 208 7.37 -0.45 14.48
C GLU A 208 8.81 -0.24 14.95
N TYR A 209 9.31 1.00 14.98
CA TYR A 209 10.63 1.34 15.53
C TYR A 209 10.61 1.60 17.05
N ARG A 210 9.42 1.69 17.66
CA ARG A 210 9.28 1.88 19.11
C ARG A 210 9.34 0.57 19.89
N ARG A 211 9.43 -0.56 19.20
CA ARG A 211 9.41 -1.91 19.77
C ARG A 211 10.60 -2.71 19.25
N ILE A 212 11.13 -3.59 20.10
CA ILE A 212 12.15 -4.56 19.70
C ILE A 212 11.41 -5.85 19.32
N VAL A 213 11.08 -6.00 18.04
CA VAL A 213 10.41 -7.19 17.51
C VAL A 213 11.24 -7.81 16.38
N PRO A 214 11.47 -9.14 16.38
CA PRO A 214 12.13 -9.78 15.26
C PRO A 214 11.21 -9.72 14.03
N THR A 215 11.74 -9.30 12.89
CA THR A 215 11.03 -9.29 11.60
C THR A 215 11.92 -9.76 10.47
N HIS A 216 11.29 -10.23 9.39
CA HIS A 216 11.97 -10.55 8.15
C HIS A 216 12.00 -9.33 7.26
N VAL A 217 13.17 -9.05 6.67
CA VAL A 217 13.34 -7.98 5.70
C VAL A 217 13.64 -8.63 4.35
N PHE A 218 12.83 -8.26 3.37
CA PHE A 218 12.96 -8.66 1.98
C PHE A 218 13.49 -7.49 1.17
N LEU A 219 14.10 -7.80 0.03
CA LEU A 219 14.44 -6.79 -0.95
C LEU A 219 13.21 -6.43 -1.76
N GLY A 220 13.17 -5.18 -2.17
CA GLY A 220 12.28 -4.53 -3.14
C GLY A 220 13.07 -4.14 -4.38
N SER A 221 12.43 -3.40 -5.30
CA SER A 221 13.10 -2.99 -6.54
C SER A 221 14.17 -1.96 -6.21
N ASP A 222 13.78 -0.94 -5.44
CA ASP A 222 14.65 0.16 -5.02
C ASP A 222 14.78 0.31 -3.49
N ARG A 223 14.03 -0.48 -2.72
CA ARG A 223 13.94 -0.38 -1.25
C ARG A 223 13.85 -1.73 -0.55
N HIS A 224 13.83 -1.74 0.76
CA HIS A 224 13.58 -2.96 1.53
C HIS A 224 12.11 -3.06 1.94
N TRP A 225 11.66 -4.26 2.29
CA TRP A 225 10.29 -4.57 2.70
C TRP A 225 10.29 -5.41 3.96
N ARG A 226 9.84 -4.85 5.08
CA ARG A 226 9.72 -5.59 6.34
C ARG A 226 8.38 -6.29 6.43
N ARG A 227 8.35 -7.46 7.05
CA ARG A 227 7.09 -8.09 7.44
C ARG A 227 6.45 -7.31 8.59
N VAL A 228 5.14 -7.09 8.48
CA VAL A 228 4.30 -6.46 9.52
C VAL A 228 3.02 -7.27 9.70
N TRP A 229 2.25 -6.95 10.76
CA TRP A 229 1.03 -7.67 11.12
C TRP A 229 -0.18 -6.74 11.30
N ARG A 230 -0.02 -5.46 10.99
CA ARG A 230 -1.05 -4.44 11.18
C ARG A 230 -1.08 -3.47 10.01
N SER A 231 -2.25 -2.90 9.71
CA SER A 231 -2.36 -1.77 8.80
C SER A 231 -3.43 -0.78 9.24
N ALA A 232 -3.38 0.43 8.68
CA ALA A 232 -4.41 1.46 8.87
C ALA A 232 -5.44 1.47 7.72
N GLY A 233 -5.80 0.31 7.16
CA GLY A 233 -6.86 0.24 6.13
C GLY A 233 -6.45 0.68 4.71
N SER A 234 -5.19 1.07 4.51
CA SER A 234 -4.60 1.35 3.20
C SER A 234 -3.61 0.25 2.79
N PHE A 235 -3.91 -0.49 1.72
CA PHE A 235 -3.19 -1.71 1.37
C PHE A 235 -3.33 -2.09 -0.11
N VAL A 236 -2.36 -2.86 -0.59
CA VAL A 236 -2.36 -3.57 -1.87
C VAL A 236 -2.60 -5.06 -1.61
N THR A 237 -3.56 -5.66 -2.32
CA THR A 237 -3.90 -7.09 -2.19
C THR A 237 -4.40 -7.66 -3.52
N SER A 238 -4.48 -8.98 -3.68
CA SER A 238 -5.16 -9.53 -4.86
C SER A 238 -6.67 -9.56 -4.71
N SER A 239 -7.37 -9.48 -5.84
CA SER A 239 -8.80 -9.72 -5.95
C SER A 239 -9.22 -11.07 -5.38
N LYS A 240 -8.34 -12.07 -5.47
CA LYS A 240 -8.53 -13.39 -4.84
C LYS A 240 -8.56 -13.28 -3.32
N VAL A 241 -7.55 -12.66 -2.71
CA VAL A 241 -7.50 -12.46 -1.24
C VAL A 241 -8.68 -11.61 -0.77
N MET A 242 -9.05 -10.56 -1.52
CA MET A 242 -10.24 -9.74 -1.22
C MET A 242 -11.53 -10.59 -1.16
N ARG A 243 -11.74 -11.50 -2.12
CA ARG A 243 -12.90 -12.40 -2.13
C ARG A 243 -12.85 -13.46 -1.04
N GLU A 244 -11.68 -14.06 -0.82
CA GLU A 244 -11.48 -15.14 0.16
C GLU A 244 -11.70 -14.66 1.60
N TYR A 245 -11.22 -13.45 1.92
CA TYR A 245 -11.32 -12.86 3.26
C TYR A 245 -12.39 -11.77 3.35
N TRP A 246 -13.42 -11.85 2.50
CA TRP A 246 -14.44 -10.79 2.38
C TRP A 246 -15.06 -10.38 3.72
N GLU A 247 -15.40 -11.33 4.59
CA GLU A 247 -16.00 -11.04 5.90
C GLU A 247 -15.09 -10.21 6.81
N ARG A 248 -13.76 -10.32 6.65
CA ARG A 248 -12.79 -9.50 7.42
C ARG A 248 -12.81 -8.05 6.94
N TYR A 249 -12.84 -7.82 5.63
CA TYR A 249 -12.98 -6.49 5.05
C TYR A 249 -14.35 -5.87 5.35
N LEU A 250 -15.42 -6.66 5.26
CA LEU A 250 -16.77 -6.21 5.59
C LEU A 250 -16.89 -5.84 7.08
N GLY A 251 -16.26 -6.61 7.98
CA GLY A 251 -16.20 -6.29 9.41
C GLY A 251 -15.60 -4.90 9.68
N LEU A 252 -14.52 -4.54 8.98
CA LEU A 252 -13.89 -3.22 9.12
C LEU A 252 -14.83 -2.05 8.74
N CYS A 253 -15.87 -2.30 7.95
CA CYS A 253 -16.84 -1.25 7.58
C CYS A 253 -17.66 -0.75 8.79
N SER A 254 -17.62 -1.43 9.94
CA SER A 254 -18.22 -0.94 11.19
C SER A 254 -17.23 -0.16 12.07
N TYR A 255 -16.00 0.06 11.62
CA TYR A 255 -14.98 0.80 12.36
C TYR A 255 -15.40 2.25 12.61
N GLY A 256 -15.30 2.68 13.87
CA GLY A 256 -15.76 4.00 14.34
C GLY A 256 -17.28 4.13 14.48
N ILE A 257 -18.04 3.06 14.21
CA ILE A 257 -19.49 2.97 14.44
C ILE A 257 -19.76 2.03 15.62
N ASP A 258 -19.14 0.85 15.59
CA ASP A 258 -19.18 -0.13 16.65
C ASP A 258 -17.87 -0.05 17.47
N PRO A 259 -17.93 0.23 18.79
CA PRO A 259 -16.74 0.37 19.63
C PRO A 259 -15.94 -0.93 19.78
N ASP A 260 -16.55 -2.08 19.52
CA ASP A 260 -15.89 -3.37 19.61
C ASP A 260 -15.12 -3.72 18.33
N ILE A 261 -15.28 -2.94 17.25
CA ILE A 261 -14.62 -3.19 15.96
C ILE A 261 -13.33 -2.38 15.85
N THR A 262 -12.24 -3.09 15.56
CA THR A 262 -10.90 -2.54 15.35
C THR A 262 -10.25 -3.18 14.13
N GLU A 263 -9.14 -2.62 13.65
CA GLU A 263 -8.32 -3.28 12.63
C GLU A 263 -7.82 -4.65 13.11
N GLU A 264 -7.50 -4.76 14.42
CA GLU A 264 -6.93 -5.95 15.06
C GLU A 264 -7.85 -7.17 14.98
N ASN A 265 -9.16 -6.99 15.14
CA ASN A 265 -10.13 -8.07 15.06
C ASN A 265 -10.82 -8.20 13.69
N THR A 266 -10.37 -7.43 12.70
CA THR A 266 -10.87 -7.47 11.32
C THR A 266 -9.76 -7.79 10.31
N ILE A 267 -9.19 -6.77 9.67
CA ILE A 267 -8.22 -6.94 8.57
C ILE A 267 -6.86 -7.45 9.04
N ASP A 268 -6.43 -7.17 10.28
CA ASP A 268 -5.14 -7.64 10.79
C ASP A 268 -5.10 -9.17 10.89
N LEU A 269 -6.26 -9.81 11.08
CA LEU A 269 -6.38 -11.27 11.05
C LEU A 269 -5.97 -11.86 9.70
N ILE A 270 -6.20 -11.14 8.60
CA ILE A 270 -5.73 -11.55 7.27
C ILE A 270 -4.21 -11.66 7.24
N TYR A 271 -3.50 -10.74 7.91
CA TYR A 271 -2.04 -10.67 7.89
C TYR A 271 -1.36 -11.79 8.70
N THR A 272 -2.15 -12.51 9.51
CA THR A 272 -1.70 -13.72 10.20
C THR A 272 -1.63 -14.92 9.25
N GLU A 273 -2.43 -14.91 8.19
CA GLU A 273 -2.54 -15.99 7.19
C GLU A 273 -1.83 -15.64 5.87
N ILE A 274 -1.97 -14.39 5.42
CA ILE A 274 -1.36 -13.83 4.22
C ILE A 274 -0.18 -12.93 4.61
N PRO A 275 1.05 -13.19 4.12
CA PRO A 275 2.20 -12.35 4.43
C PRO A 275 1.98 -10.87 4.07
N CYS A 276 2.13 -9.98 5.04
CA CYS A 276 1.96 -8.54 4.89
C CYS A 276 3.30 -7.79 5.01
N PHE A 277 3.56 -6.85 4.11
CA PHE A 277 4.85 -6.16 4.01
C PHE A 277 4.69 -4.65 3.96
N SER A 278 5.58 -3.94 4.66
CA SER A 278 5.68 -2.48 4.69
C SER A 278 7.06 -2.05 4.17
N PRO A 279 7.15 -0.96 3.40
CA PRO A 279 8.39 -0.52 2.76
C PRO A 279 9.34 0.12 3.77
N LEU A 280 10.63 0.13 3.43
CA LEU A 280 11.71 0.74 4.19
C LEU A 280 12.68 1.44 3.20
N PRO A 281 12.61 2.78 3.02
CA PRO A 281 11.65 3.71 3.62
C PRO A 281 10.31 3.77 2.85
N THR A 282 9.37 4.56 3.37
CA THR A 282 8.00 4.69 2.84
C THR A 282 7.89 4.99 1.35
N VAL A 283 6.86 4.46 0.68
CA VAL A 283 6.47 4.89 -0.69
C VAL A 283 5.39 5.98 -0.66
N ALA A 284 4.57 6.02 0.40
CA ALA A 284 3.63 7.10 0.66
C ALA A 284 3.59 7.44 2.15
N VAL A 285 3.57 8.72 2.49
CA VAL A 285 3.54 9.20 3.88
C VAL A 285 2.09 9.37 4.31
N HIS A 286 1.73 8.84 5.48
CA HIS A 286 0.41 9.09 6.07
C HIS A 286 0.39 10.47 6.76
N MET A 287 -0.36 11.40 6.20
CA MET A 287 -0.33 12.82 6.55
C MET A 287 -1.30 13.21 7.68
N GLN A 288 -1.83 12.24 8.42
CA GLN A 288 -2.81 12.48 9.47
C GLN A 288 -2.17 13.11 10.72
N LEU A 289 -1.18 12.45 11.33
CA LEU A 289 -0.53 12.91 12.57
C LEU A 289 0.98 13.07 12.39
N ILE A 290 1.60 13.96 13.16
CA ILE A 290 3.05 14.18 13.10
C ILE A 290 3.84 12.92 13.47
N ASP A 291 3.29 12.12 14.37
CA ASP A 291 3.84 10.84 14.79
C ASP A 291 3.81 9.79 13.67
N HIS A 292 2.98 9.99 12.64
CA HIS A 292 2.88 9.12 11.46
C HIS A 292 3.86 9.52 10.34
N ILE A 293 4.67 10.57 10.53
CA ILE A 293 5.64 10.94 9.50
C ILE A 293 6.79 9.94 9.51
N SER A 294 6.90 9.15 8.43
CA SER A 294 7.97 8.17 8.26
C SER A 294 9.35 8.83 8.33
N PRO A 295 10.32 8.20 9.03
CA PRO A 295 11.68 8.71 9.09
C PRO A 295 12.39 8.55 7.74
N PHE A 296 13.50 9.29 7.56
CA PHE A 296 14.40 9.19 6.40
C PHE A 296 13.79 9.50 5.02
N VAL A 297 12.67 10.23 5.01
CA VAL A 297 11.94 10.59 3.78
C VAL A 297 11.79 12.11 3.67
N PRO A 298 12.12 12.73 2.52
CA PRO A 298 11.98 14.17 2.31
C PRO A 298 10.54 14.57 1.98
N TRP A 299 9.57 14.19 2.82
CA TRP A 299 8.13 14.40 2.57
C TRP A 299 7.77 15.88 2.35
N ARG A 300 8.51 16.79 2.97
CA ARG A 300 8.36 18.25 2.79
C ARG A 300 8.63 18.67 1.35
N ASP A 301 9.60 18.02 0.71
CA ASP A 301 9.94 18.30 -0.68
C ASP A 301 8.94 17.65 -1.63
N TRP A 302 8.36 16.50 -1.26
CA TRP A 302 7.22 15.91 -1.98
C TRP A 302 6.02 16.85 -1.95
N TRP A 303 5.68 17.40 -0.77
CA TRP A 303 4.58 18.36 -0.62
C TRP A 303 4.77 19.61 -1.48
N LYS A 304 5.98 20.20 -1.43
CA LYS A 304 6.35 21.41 -2.18
C LYS A 304 6.18 21.33 -3.69
N ARG A 305 6.16 20.12 -4.27
CA ARG A 305 5.90 19.95 -5.71
C ARG A 305 4.49 20.38 -6.11
N TYR A 306 3.56 20.34 -5.15
CA TYR A 306 2.15 20.58 -5.40
C TYR A 306 1.65 21.88 -4.79
N ARG A 307 2.15 22.23 -3.58
CA ARG A 307 1.73 23.42 -2.84
C ARG A 307 2.84 23.94 -1.93
N ASP A 308 2.78 25.22 -1.56
CA ASP A 308 3.63 25.76 -0.51
C ASP A 308 3.43 25.02 0.83
N LEU A 309 4.50 24.91 1.63
CA LEU A 309 4.43 24.27 2.94
C LEU A 309 3.57 25.10 3.91
N PRO A 310 2.51 24.52 4.49
CA PRO A 310 1.73 25.19 5.50
C PRO A 310 2.48 25.25 6.85
N PRO A 311 1.98 26.04 7.82
CA PRO A 311 2.40 25.96 9.20
C PRO A 311 2.29 24.51 9.73
N VAL A 312 3.33 24.06 10.41
CA VAL A 312 3.37 22.75 11.10
C VAL A 312 3.11 22.98 12.57
N LEU A 313 2.03 22.41 13.09
CA LEU A 313 1.68 22.50 14.52
C LEU A 313 2.71 21.75 15.36
N LYS A 314 3.14 22.33 16.49
CA LYS A 314 4.04 21.66 17.42
C LYS A 314 3.21 20.81 18.40
N ARG A 315 3.81 19.74 18.95
CA ARG A 315 3.20 19.00 20.07
C ARG A 315 2.87 19.98 21.21
N GLY A 316 1.60 20.06 21.60
CA GLY A 316 1.12 20.90 22.71
C GLY A 316 0.25 22.09 22.30
N ASP A 317 0.02 22.31 21.00
CA ASP A 317 -0.88 23.37 20.51
C ASP A 317 -2.35 22.90 20.34
N SER A 318 -2.69 21.72 20.88
CA SER A 318 -4.04 21.12 20.95
C SER A 318 -4.67 21.28 22.32
#